data_AF-A0A179B8X2-F1
#
_entry.id   AF-A0A179B8X2-F1
#
_cell.length_a   1.000
_cell.length_b   1.000
_cell.length_c   1.000
_cell.angle_alpha   90.00
_cell.angle_beta   90.00
_cell.angle_gamma   90.00
#
_symmetry.space_group_name_H-M   'P 1'
#
loop_
_entity.id
_entity.type
_entity.pdbx_description
1 polymer ?
#
loop_
_entity_poly.entity_id
_entity_poly.type
_entity_poly.pdbx_seq_one_letter_code
_entity_poly.pdbx_strand_id
1 'polypeptide(L)'
;MSVSLLALKSPESTALKPSVFADLQPDEPLWKRVPSRDDAGHLLADFRMIFPGLRQKSGIRQQHTLRIINAVLHHYDSWVVFADLNMRTNLLWVSIRPRPGLTLEIPAAIKTLVPEALLLAPYWRR
;
A
#
# COMPACT_ATOMS: atom_id res chain seq x y z
N MET A 1 -55.63 15.71 48.26
CA MET A 1 -54.22 15.27 48.32
C MET A 1 -53.83 14.83 46.91
N SER A 2 -53.12 15.70 46.19
CA SER A 2 -52.79 15.56 44.76
C SER A 2 -51.59 14.62 44.61
N VAL A 3 -51.67 13.63 43.71
CA VAL A 3 -50.53 12.77 43.39
C VAL A 3 -50.19 12.97 41.91
N SER A 4 -49.03 13.57 41.67
CA SER A 4 -48.51 13.94 40.35
C SER A 4 -48.20 12.71 39.49
N LEU A 5 -48.54 12.81 38.21
CA LEU A 5 -48.13 11.87 37.17
C LEU A 5 -46.62 12.05 36.91
N LEU A 6 -45.81 11.02 37.20
CA LEU A 6 -44.40 10.99 36.84
C LEU A 6 -44.25 10.93 35.31
N ALA A 7 -43.70 12.00 34.73
CA ALA A 7 -43.31 12.04 33.33
C ALA A 7 -42.12 11.09 33.09
N LEU A 8 -42.34 10.05 32.28
CA LEU A 8 -41.28 9.19 31.74
C LEU A 8 -40.38 10.02 30.81
N LYS A 9 -39.13 10.22 31.22
CA LYS A 9 -38.09 10.87 30.40
C LYS A 9 -37.59 9.87 29.35
N SER A 10 -37.87 10.14 28.08
CA SER A 10 -37.34 9.37 26.94
C SER A 10 -35.81 9.39 26.92
N PRO A 11 -35.14 8.28 26.55
CA PRO A 11 -33.68 8.24 26.50
C PRO A 11 -33.16 9.15 25.39
N GLU A 12 -32.22 10.04 25.73
CA GLU A 12 -31.47 10.85 24.77
C GLU A 12 -30.73 9.92 23.81
N SER A 13 -31.17 9.92 22.54
CA SER A 13 -30.44 9.31 21.44
C SER A 13 -29.09 10.01 21.34
N THR A 14 -28.02 9.35 21.79
CA THR A 14 -26.65 9.81 21.61
C THR A 14 -26.35 9.80 20.11
N ALA A 15 -26.63 10.92 19.45
CA ALA A 15 -26.21 11.14 18.08
C ALA A 15 -24.68 11.03 18.06
N LEU A 16 -24.17 10.01 17.38
CA LEU A 16 -22.74 9.85 17.12
C LEU A 16 -22.28 11.15 16.44
N LYS A 17 -21.42 11.90 17.13
CA LYS A 17 -20.79 13.10 16.58
C LYS A 17 -20.08 12.68 15.28
N PRO A 18 -20.29 13.37 14.15
CA PRO A 18 -19.54 13.10 12.94
C PRO A 18 -18.06 13.18 13.30
N SER A 19 -17.33 12.09 13.13
CA SER A 19 -15.88 12.09 13.22
C SER A 19 -15.39 13.13 12.22
N VAL A 20 -14.78 14.20 12.73
CA VAL A 20 -14.10 15.20 11.91
C VAL A 20 -13.02 14.43 11.14
N PHE A 21 -13.26 14.21 9.85
CA PHE A 21 -12.21 13.74 8.96
C PHE A 21 -11.13 14.82 9.02
N ALA A 22 -10.01 14.51 9.67
CA ALA A 22 -8.82 15.33 9.54
C ALA A 22 -8.51 15.39 8.05
N ASP A 23 -8.30 16.60 7.51
CA ASP A 23 -7.89 16.78 6.12
C ASP A 23 -6.77 15.79 5.82
N LEU A 24 -6.96 15.00 4.76
CA LEU A 24 -5.96 14.07 4.26
C LEU A 24 -4.82 14.90 3.68
N GLN A 25 -3.92 15.39 4.54
CA GLN A 25 -2.69 16.01 4.10
C GLN A 25 -1.81 14.89 3.55
N PRO A 26 -1.52 14.90 2.24
CA PRO A 26 -0.63 13.89 1.68
C PRO A 26 0.76 14.09 2.29
N ASP A 27 1.33 13.03 2.84
CA ASP A 27 2.79 12.99 2.94
C ASP A 27 3.40 13.20 1.55
N GLU A 28 4.68 13.58 1.51
CA GLU A 28 5.36 13.74 0.24
C GLU A 28 5.15 12.48 -0.62
N PRO A 29 4.45 12.62 -1.75
CA PRO A 29 3.86 11.46 -2.38
C PRO A 29 4.95 10.70 -3.12
N LEU A 30 4.90 9.37 -3.08
CA LEU A 30 5.90 8.48 -3.68
C LEU A 30 6.21 8.85 -5.13
N TRP A 31 5.24 9.35 -5.90
CA TRP A 31 5.44 9.77 -7.29
C TRP A 31 6.50 10.88 -7.48
N LYS A 32 6.81 11.69 -6.46
CA LYS A 32 7.91 12.68 -6.54
C LYS A 32 9.30 12.05 -6.49
N ARG A 33 9.41 10.82 -5.97
CA ARG A 33 10.67 10.09 -5.78
C ARG A 33 10.88 9.01 -6.85
N VAL A 34 9.84 8.69 -7.61
CA VAL A 34 9.85 7.57 -8.55
C VAL A 34 10.22 8.08 -9.95
N PRO A 35 11.31 7.59 -10.55
CA PRO A 35 11.67 7.96 -11.92
C PRO A 35 10.55 7.57 -12.89
N SER A 36 10.25 8.46 -13.85
CA SER A 36 9.34 8.16 -14.96
C SER A 36 10.08 7.67 -16.20
N ARG A 37 11.39 7.94 -16.27
CA ARG A 37 12.26 7.60 -17.39
C ARG A 37 13.59 7.02 -16.88
N ASP A 38 14.21 6.17 -17.70
CA ASP A 38 15.59 5.73 -17.49
C ASP A 38 16.61 6.80 -17.90
N ASP A 39 17.90 6.51 -17.73
CA ASP A 39 19.02 7.41 -18.09
C ASP A 39 19.07 7.74 -19.59
N ALA A 40 18.46 6.91 -20.44
CA ALA A 40 18.35 7.12 -21.88
C ALA A 40 17.06 7.86 -22.28
N GLY A 41 16.21 8.21 -21.32
CA GLY A 41 14.94 8.91 -21.56
C GLY A 41 13.76 7.99 -21.93
N HIS A 42 13.90 6.67 -21.92
CA HIS A 42 12.79 5.75 -22.18
C HIS A 42 11.83 5.70 -21.00
N LEU A 43 10.53 5.59 -21.27
CA LEU A 43 9.51 5.44 -20.24
C LEU A 43 9.71 4.15 -19.44
N LEU A 44 9.48 4.23 -18.13
CA LEU A 44 9.43 3.06 -17.25
C LEU A 44 7.99 2.57 -17.08
N ALA A 45 7.84 1.27 -16.87
CA ALA A 45 6.59 0.68 -16.40
C ALA A 45 6.62 0.54 -14.88
N ASP A 46 5.46 0.56 -14.24
CA ASP A 46 5.36 0.35 -12.79
C ASP A 46 4.40 -0.78 -12.45
N PHE A 47 4.64 -1.37 -11.29
CA PHE A 47 3.61 -2.07 -10.55
C PHE A 47 3.68 -1.69 -9.07
N ARG A 48 2.57 -1.91 -8.37
CA ARG A 48 2.50 -1.68 -6.92
C ARG A 48 1.88 -2.88 -6.24
N MET A 49 2.41 -3.24 -5.08
CA MET A 49 1.86 -4.29 -4.25
C MET A 49 1.60 -3.80 -2.84
N ILE A 50 0.52 -4.26 -2.22
CA ILE A 50 0.29 -4.07 -0.79
C ILE A 50 0.54 -5.40 -0.05
N PHE A 51 1.10 -5.31 1.16
CA PHE A 51 1.36 -6.44 2.04
C PHE A 51 0.51 -6.30 3.32
N PRO A 52 -0.75 -6.78 3.31
CA PRO A 52 -1.66 -6.62 4.45
C PRO A 52 -1.05 -7.12 5.75
N GLY A 53 -1.12 -6.31 6.81
CA GLY A 53 -0.62 -6.71 8.12
C GLY A 53 0.91 -6.67 8.31
N LEU A 54 1.72 -6.37 7.28
CA LEU A 54 3.17 -6.49 7.36
C LEU A 54 3.79 -5.69 8.51
N ARG A 55 3.45 -4.39 8.64
CA ARG A 55 3.89 -3.55 9.77
C ARG A 55 3.45 -4.05 11.16
N GLN A 56 2.40 -4.85 11.25
CA GLN A 56 1.92 -5.42 12.53
C GLN A 56 2.59 -6.75 12.87
N LYS A 57 3.32 -7.38 11.94
CA LYS A 57 4.05 -8.61 12.20
C LYS A 57 5.26 -8.34 13.11
N SER A 58 5.75 -9.38 13.78
CA SER A 58 7.00 -9.31 14.54
C SER A 58 8.18 -8.92 13.63
N GLY A 59 9.20 -8.28 14.19
CA GLY A 59 10.38 -7.84 13.44
C GLY A 59 11.06 -8.95 12.63
N ILE A 60 11.11 -10.18 13.18
CA ILE A 60 11.64 -11.35 12.46
C ILE A 60 10.81 -11.66 11.21
N ARG A 61 9.48 -11.64 11.31
CA ARG A 61 8.57 -11.91 10.18
C ARG A 61 8.61 -10.78 9.16
N GLN A 62 8.75 -9.52 9.60
CA GLN A 62 8.99 -8.38 8.71
C GLN A 62 10.28 -8.58 7.91
N GLN A 63 11.40 -8.84 8.60
CA GLN A 63 12.71 -9.04 7.98
C GLN A 63 12.74 -10.25 7.04
N HIS A 64 12.01 -11.31 7.38
CA HIS A 64 11.86 -12.46 6.48
C HIS A 64 11.15 -12.07 5.18
N THR A 65 10.05 -11.32 5.28
CA THR A 65 9.29 -10.83 4.11
C THR A 65 10.15 -9.90 3.25
N LEU A 66 10.88 -8.96 3.88
CA LEU A 66 11.81 -8.06 3.19
C LEU A 66 12.91 -8.83 2.43
N ARG A 67 13.47 -9.88 3.05
CA ARG A 67 14.48 -10.73 2.40
C ARG A 67 13.92 -11.43 1.16
N ILE A 68 12.70 -11.95 1.23
CA ILE A 68 12.04 -12.57 0.08
C ILE A 68 11.83 -11.56 -1.05
N ILE A 69 11.27 -10.38 -0.73
CA ILE A 69 11.04 -9.33 -1.73
C ILE A 69 12.37 -8.93 -2.40
N ASN A 70 13.42 -8.67 -1.60
CA ASN A 70 14.73 -8.31 -2.13
C ASN A 70 15.33 -9.42 -3.01
N ALA A 71 15.21 -10.69 -2.63
CA ALA A 71 15.71 -11.80 -3.42
C ALA A 71 15.01 -11.90 -4.78
N VAL A 72 13.69 -11.72 -4.82
CA VAL A 72 12.94 -11.69 -6.08
C VAL A 72 13.36 -10.50 -6.93
N LEU A 73 13.41 -9.28 -6.36
CA LEU A 73 13.79 -8.09 -7.13
C LEU A 73 15.22 -8.17 -7.66
N HIS A 74 16.17 -8.72 -6.89
CA HIS A 74 17.55 -8.95 -7.33
C HIS A 74 17.63 -9.99 -8.46
N HIS A 75 16.74 -10.98 -8.50
CA HIS A 75 16.67 -11.90 -9.64
C HIS A 75 16.30 -11.18 -10.96
N TYR A 76 15.61 -10.03 -10.87
CA TYR A 76 15.22 -9.20 -12.01
C TYR A 76 16.00 -7.87 -12.08
N ASP A 77 17.22 -7.80 -11.52
CA ASP A 77 18.03 -6.57 -11.40
C ASP A 77 18.24 -5.80 -12.72
N SER A 78 18.42 -6.52 -13.82
CA SER A 78 18.56 -5.96 -15.17
C SER A 78 17.34 -5.19 -15.65
N TRP A 79 16.17 -5.46 -15.07
CA TRP A 79 14.89 -4.81 -15.41
C TRP A 79 14.43 -3.84 -14.35
N VAL A 80 14.70 -4.10 -13.07
CA VAL A 80 14.30 -3.23 -11.96
C VAL A 80 15.18 -1.98 -11.93
N VAL A 81 14.54 -0.82 -12.07
CA VAL A 81 15.21 0.50 -12.02
C VAL A 81 15.05 1.13 -10.65
N PHE A 82 13.90 0.93 -10.01
CA PHE A 82 13.59 1.49 -8.71
C PHE A 82 12.68 0.54 -7.94
N ALA A 83 12.89 0.44 -6.63
CA ALA A 83 11.99 -0.21 -5.71
C ALA A 83 11.99 0.51 -4.35
N ASP A 84 10.81 0.81 -3.83
CA ASP A 84 10.65 1.39 -2.49
C ASP A 84 9.45 0.75 -1.79
N LEU A 85 9.68 0.30 -0.56
CA LEU A 85 8.63 -0.24 0.31
C LEU A 85 8.36 0.73 1.45
N ASN A 86 7.20 1.37 1.38
CA ASN A 86 6.71 2.20 2.47
C ASN A 86 6.14 1.31 3.58
N MET A 87 6.94 1.07 4.62
CA MET A 87 6.54 0.25 5.78
C MET A 87 5.34 0.82 6.55
N ARG A 88 5.07 2.13 6.47
CA ARG A 88 3.91 2.72 7.15
C ARG A 88 2.60 2.34 6.46
N THR A 89 2.59 2.23 5.14
CA THR A 89 1.41 1.84 4.34
C THR A 89 1.45 0.38 3.87
N ASN A 90 2.54 -0.34 4.12
CA ASN A 90 2.85 -1.66 3.56
C ASN A 90 2.79 -1.69 2.03
N LEU A 91 3.14 -0.59 1.36
CA LEU A 91 3.06 -0.43 -0.09
C LEU A 91 4.44 -0.53 -0.72
N LEU A 92 4.65 -1.53 -1.57
CA LEU A 92 5.80 -1.62 -2.47
C LEU A 92 5.45 -0.94 -3.79
N TRP A 93 6.33 -0.05 -4.23
CA TRP A 93 6.37 0.47 -5.60
C TRP A 93 7.61 -0.06 -6.28
N VAL A 94 7.45 -0.60 -7.49
CA VAL A 94 8.58 -0.99 -8.34
C VAL A 94 8.44 -0.36 -9.72
N SER A 95 9.50 0.26 -10.22
CA SER A 95 9.63 0.73 -11.60
C SER A 95 10.62 -0.14 -12.35
N ILE A 96 10.24 -0.52 -13.58
CA ILE A 96 10.99 -1.45 -14.41
C ILE A 96 11.16 -0.91 -15.82
N ARG A 97 12.25 -1.34 -16.48
CA ARG A 97 12.39 -1.19 -17.93
C ARG A 97 11.26 -1.94 -18.63
N PRO A 98 10.60 -1.37 -19.65
CA PRO A 98 9.47 -2.02 -20.31
C PRO A 98 9.87 -3.34 -20.96
N ARG A 99 9.24 -4.42 -20.52
CA ARG A 99 9.25 -5.72 -21.18
C ARG A 99 7.87 -6.35 -21.02
N PRO A 100 7.24 -6.84 -22.11
CA PRO A 100 5.95 -7.49 -22.03
C PRO A 100 5.92 -8.58 -20.96
N GLY A 101 4.91 -8.53 -20.09
CA GLY A 101 4.68 -9.52 -19.04
C GLY A 101 5.34 -9.22 -17.68
N LEU A 102 6.40 -8.41 -17.60
CA LEU A 102 7.13 -8.23 -16.32
C LEU A 102 6.30 -7.58 -15.20
N THR A 103 5.35 -6.71 -15.54
CA THR A 103 4.43 -6.09 -14.57
C THR A 103 3.43 -7.09 -13.96
N LEU A 104 3.41 -8.34 -14.44
CA LEU A 104 2.66 -9.46 -13.86
C LEU A 104 3.58 -10.56 -13.34
N GLU A 105 4.68 -10.85 -14.07
CA GLU A 105 5.65 -11.89 -13.74
C GLU A 105 6.33 -11.63 -12.38
N ILE A 106 6.84 -10.41 -12.16
CA ILE A 106 7.52 -10.07 -10.90
C ILE A 106 6.54 -10.11 -9.71
N PRO A 107 5.35 -9.48 -9.79
CA PRO A 107 4.33 -9.64 -8.74
C PRO A 107 3.91 -11.09 -8.47
N ALA A 108 3.80 -11.92 -9.51
CA ALA A 108 3.46 -13.33 -9.36
C ALA A 108 4.57 -14.08 -8.60
N ALA A 109 5.83 -13.84 -8.93
CA ALA A 109 6.97 -14.42 -8.21
C ALA A 109 6.98 -14.01 -6.72
N ILE A 110 6.72 -12.74 -6.41
CA ILE A 110 6.56 -12.26 -5.03
C ILE A 110 5.38 -12.97 -4.36
N LYS A 111 4.22 -13.04 -5.02
CA LYS A 111 2.99 -13.65 -4.50
C LYS A 111 3.17 -15.13 -4.16
N THR A 112 3.92 -15.87 -4.97
CA THR A 112 4.21 -17.29 -4.72
C THR A 112 4.96 -17.50 -3.41
N LEU A 113 5.85 -16.58 -3.03
CA LEU A 113 6.67 -16.67 -1.82
C LEU A 113 6.07 -15.90 -0.62
N VAL A 114 5.22 -14.91 -0.90
CA VAL A 114 4.51 -14.07 0.09
C VAL A 114 3.02 -14.10 -0.24
N PRO A 115 2.28 -15.15 0.21
CA PRO A 115 0.90 -15.40 -0.21
C PRO A 115 -0.10 -14.30 0.15
N GLU A 116 0.19 -13.43 1.11
CA GLU A 116 -0.64 -12.30 1.46
C GLU A 116 -0.45 -11.07 0.55
N ALA A 117 0.63 -11.03 -0.25
CA ALA A 117 0.90 -9.89 -1.12
C ALA A 117 -0.24 -9.70 -2.13
N LEU A 118 -0.63 -8.47 -2.42
CA LEU A 118 -1.71 -8.16 -3.37
C LEU A 118 -1.21 -7.17 -4.41
N LEU A 119 -1.27 -7.56 -5.68
CA LEU A 119 -1.02 -6.66 -6.80
C LEU A 119 -2.16 -5.63 -6.88
N LEU A 120 -1.81 -4.35 -6.90
CA LEU A 120 -2.77 -3.29 -7.13
C LEU A 120 -3.08 -3.16 -8.62
N ALA A 121 -4.29 -2.72 -8.92
CA ALA A 121 -4.73 -2.51 -10.30
C ALA A 121 -3.75 -1.60 -11.07
N PRO A 122 -3.57 -1.85 -12.38
CA PRO A 122 -2.76 -0.97 -13.22
C PRO A 122 -3.31 0.45 -13.15
N TYR A 123 -2.40 1.42 -13.09
CA TYR A 123 -2.72 2.83 -13.23
C TYR A 123 -1.88 3.39 -14.36
N TRP A 124 -2.47 4.27 -15.16
CA TRP A 124 -1.74 4.97 -16.21
C TRP A 124 -1.01 6.16 -15.58
N ARG A 125 0.31 6.27 -15.83
CA ARG A 125 0.99 7.57 -15.66
C ARG A 125 0.46 8.51 -16.75
N ARG A 126 -0.06 9.66 -16.34
CA ARG A 126 -0.38 10.77 -17.25
C ARG A 126 0.88 11.51 -17.64
#